data_AF-A0A0M8W2F3-F1
#
_entry.id   AF-A0A0M8W2F3-F1
#
_cell.length_a   1.000
_cell.length_b   1.000
_cell.length_c   1.000
_cell.angle_alpha   90.00
_cell.angle_beta   90.00
_cell.angle_gamma   90.00
#
_symmetry.space_group_name_H-M   'P 1'
#
loop_
_entity.id
_entity.type
_entity.pdbx_description
1 polymer ?
#
loop_
_entity_poly.entity_id
_entity_poly.type
_entity_poly.pdbx_seq_one_letter_code
_entity_poly.pdbx_strand_id
1 'polypeptide(L)'
;MEPVGKRIEKVPYGGPGLELLLAEGPHPNARSQRPKEGGGLVPVPSRLGHLHPMVTALKDDESRLVMPSALRRRSLLLLQGLAAEAVRRGYDVRKAGSSFFPREGGVDVAVDGFAYTVTVRQEFPDSTDPERAARLVLELAHGLTGRPGRWRDRKSRTLEEALGVILVEIEARAVEDARRRQDEQQASAERETRWQAAMDVAKEQAVREQLAQVLREEAGCWQGAAVLSAYCMALERRIGELNGAVDESALDSARRWLEWARGYVRSIDPLSRLPEMPHTREPKPEELKPYLKGWSPYGPERRAGR
;
A
#
# COMPACT_ATOMS: atom_id res chain seq x y z
N MET A 1 2.39 35.89 -14.88
CA MET A 1 1.17 36.16 -14.10
C MET A 1 0.92 34.90 -13.28
N GLU A 2 1.16 34.91 -11.97
CA GLU A 2 0.93 33.75 -11.10
C GLU A 2 -0.57 33.64 -10.80
N PRO A 3 -1.21 32.46 -10.98
CA PRO A 3 -2.63 32.30 -10.69
C PRO A 3 -2.90 32.47 -9.19
N VAL A 4 -4.00 33.17 -8.85
CA VAL A 4 -4.40 33.45 -7.46
C VAL A 4 -4.44 32.16 -6.64
N GLY A 5 -3.71 32.14 -5.53
CA GLY A 5 -3.66 31.00 -4.62
C GLY A 5 -2.69 29.88 -5.02
N LYS A 6 -1.91 30.03 -6.10
CA LYS A 6 -0.89 29.06 -6.51
C LYS A 6 0.50 29.70 -6.54
N ARG A 7 1.55 28.90 -6.38
CA ARG A 7 2.95 29.30 -6.46
C ARG A 7 3.72 28.39 -7.41
N ILE A 8 4.77 28.93 -8.03
CA ILE A 8 5.67 28.14 -8.88
C ILE A 8 6.86 27.70 -8.04
N GLU A 9 7.02 26.39 -7.83
CA GLU A 9 8.22 25.81 -7.28
C GLU A 9 9.15 25.34 -8.41
N LYS A 10 10.45 25.56 -8.22
CA LYS A 10 11.48 25.13 -9.17
C LYS A 10 12.33 24.06 -8.50
N VAL A 11 12.20 22.83 -8.97
CA VAL A 11 12.96 21.68 -8.48
C VAL A 11 14.04 21.33 -9.50
N PRO A 12 15.30 21.11 -9.10
CA PRO A 12 16.32 20.58 -10.00
C PRO A 12 15.96 19.15 -10.38
N TYR A 13 15.85 18.86 -11.68
CA TYR A 13 15.64 17.50 -12.17
C TYR A 13 16.98 16.89 -12.52
N GLY A 14 17.60 16.16 -11.59
CA GLY A 14 18.70 15.19 -11.82
C GLY A 14 19.77 15.53 -12.89
N GLY A 15 20.11 16.81 -13.11
CA GLY A 15 20.87 17.28 -14.28
C GLY A 15 20.59 18.76 -14.62
N PRO A 16 20.98 19.28 -15.81
CA PRO A 16 20.84 20.69 -16.21
C PRO A 16 19.40 21.08 -16.61
N GLY A 17 18.39 20.50 -15.95
CA GLY A 17 16.97 20.76 -16.18
C GLY A 17 16.28 21.34 -14.94
N LEU A 18 15.27 22.17 -15.15
CA LEU A 18 14.39 22.69 -14.11
C LEU A 18 12.99 22.15 -14.32
N GLU A 19 12.44 21.48 -13.31
CA GLU A 19 11.01 21.15 -13.26
C GLU A 19 10.27 22.28 -12.55
N LEU A 20 9.25 22.82 -13.21
CA LEU A 20 8.40 23.88 -12.69
C LEU A 20 7.09 23.26 -12.20
N LEU A 21 6.94 23.15 -10.88
CA LEU A 21 5.73 22.64 -10.25
C LEU A 21 4.81 23.81 -9.89
N LEU A 22 3.55 23.75 -10.31
CA LEU A 22 2.52 24.68 -9.84
C LEU A 22 1.91 24.12 -8.56
N ALA A 23 2.39 24.60 -7.41
CA ALA A 23 1.92 24.19 -6.09
C ALA A 23 0.78 25.08 -5.60
N GLU A 24 -0.16 24.50 -4.84
CA GLU A 24 -1.27 25.21 -4.19
C GLU A 24 -0.76 25.94 -2.93
N GLY A 25 -1.24 27.17 -2.69
CA GLY A 25 -0.97 27.95 -1.48
C GLY A 25 0.12 29.03 -1.60
N PRO A 26 0.20 29.96 -0.63
CA PRO A 26 1.08 31.13 -0.70
C PRO A 26 2.56 30.71 -0.70
N HIS A 27 3.40 31.42 -1.46
CA HIS A 27 4.84 31.19 -1.46
C HIS A 27 5.43 31.27 -0.04
N PRO A 28 6.34 30.37 0.41
CA PRO A 28 6.94 30.39 1.75
C PRO A 28 7.57 31.74 2.18
N ASN A 29 8.00 32.54 1.19
CA ASN A 29 8.56 33.88 1.39
C ASN A 29 7.52 35.02 1.28
N ALA A 30 6.24 34.72 1.08
CA ALA A 30 5.18 35.74 1.01
C ALA A 30 5.00 36.41 2.38
N ARG A 31 4.59 37.68 2.38
CA ARG A 31 4.35 38.43 3.64
C ARG A 31 3.28 37.77 4.53
N SER A 32 2.34 37.03 3.94
CA SER A 32 1.32 36.24 4.65
C SER A 32 1.87 35.00 5.38
N GLN A 33 3.07 34.54 5.03
CA GLN A 33 3.79 33.44 5.69
C GLN A 33 4.74 33.94 6.80
N ARG A 34 4.62 35.22 7.20
CA ARG A 34 5.30 35.73 8.38
C ARG A 34 4.63 35.16 9.64
N PRO A 35 5.40 34.82 10.68
CA PRO A 35 4.83 34.54 11.99
C PRO A 35 3.89 35.68 12.38
N LYS A 36 2.68 35.38 12.86
CA LYS A 36 1.82 36.38 13.49
C LYS A 36 2.60 36.98 14.67
N GLU A 37 2.49 38.30 14.87
CA GLU A 37 3.10 38.98 16.02
C GLU A 37 2.79 38.19 17.30
N GLY A 38 3.84 37.69 17.97
CA GLY A 38 3.72 36.81 19.14
C GLY A 38 4.20 35.35 18.93
N GLY A 39 4.43 34.90 17.70
CA GLY A 39 5.14 33.65 17.43
C GLY A 39 6.63 33.81 17.72
N GLY A 40 7.10 33.31 18.86
CA GLY A 40 8.48 33.51 19.34
C GLY A 40 9.52 33.19 18.27
N LEU A 41 10.41 34.16 17.99
CA LEU A 41 11.57 33.94 17.13
C LEU A 41 12.42 32.82 17.72
N VAL A 42 12.83 31.89 16.86
CA VAL A 42 13.74 30.81 17.28
C VAL A 42 15.10 31.43 17.60
N PRO A 43 15.62 31.27 18.83
CA PRO A 43 16.92 31.81 19.19
C PRO A 43 18.02 31.09 18.41
N VAL A 44 18.66 31.80 17.47
CA VAL A 44 19.85 31.30 16.80
C VAL A 44 21.07 31.71 17.61
N PRO A 45 21.91 30.78 18.08
CA PRO A 45 23.11 31.15 18.84
C PRO A 45 24.06 31.97 17.96
N SER A 46 24.82 32.86 18.58
CA SER A 46 25.85 33.65 17.90
C SER A 46 27.21 32.95 17.82
N ARG A 47 27.39 31.85 18.56
CA ARG A 47 28.65 31.09 18.73
C ARG A 47 28.40 29.58 18.68
N LEU A 48 29.38 28.83 18.14
CA LEU A 48 29.36 27.36 18.04
C LEU A 48 29.94 26.69 19.32
N GLY A 49 29.44 27.08 20.51
CA GLY A 49 29.98 26.61 21.79
C GLY A 49 29.29 25.34 22.32
N HIS A 50 27.97 25.36 22.42
CA HIS A 50 27.16 24.24 22.91
C HIS A 50 26.26 23.76 21.77
N LEU A 51 26.76 22.79 20.99
CA LEU A 51 26.06 22.24 19.85
C LEU A 51 25.32 20.95 20.22
N HIS A 52 24.17 20.74 19.58
CA HIS A 52 23.46 19.48 19.61
C HIS A 52 24.36 18.39 19.00
N PRO A 53 24.39 17.14 19.54
CA PRO A 53 25.30 16.10 19.06
C PRO A 53 25.28 15.86 17.55
N MET A 54 24.11 15.94 16.91
CA MET A 54 23.98 15.78 15.45
C MET A 54 24.59 16.95 14.67
N VAL A 55 24.56 18.16 15.22
CA VAL A 55 25.21 19.34 14.63
C VAL A 55 26.71 19.28 14.88
N THR A 56 27.17 18.77 16.02
CA THR A 56 28.59 18.48 16.28
C THR A 56 29.15 17.49 15.26
N ALA A 57 28.45 16.36 15.06
CA ALA A 57 28.85 15.37 14.06
C ALA A 57 28.93 15.96 12.65
N LEU A 58 27.98 16.84 12.27
CA LEU A 58 28.02 17.53 10.98
C LEU A 58 29.16 18.57 10.90
N LYS A 59 29.46 19.28 11.99
CA LYS A 59 30.55 20.24 12.07
C LYS A 59 31.89 19.55 11.84
N ASP A 60 32.08 18.40 12.46
CA ASP A 60 33.35 17.63 12.44
C ASP A 60 33.51 16.82 11.13
N ASP A 61 32.45 16.68 10.34
CA ASP A 61 32.50 16.14 8.98
C ASP A 61 32.90 17.22 7.97
N GLU A 62 34.18 17.25 7.60
CA GLU A 62 34.74 18.20 6.63
C GLU A 62 34.27 17.94 5.18
N SER A 63 33.75 16.75 4.89
CA SER A 63 33.25 16.39 3.55
C SER A 63 31.88 16.99 3.25
N ARG A 64 31.19 17.52 4.28
CA ARG A 64 29.88 18.17 4.20
C ARG A 64 30.00 19.66 4.23
N LEU A 65 28.94 20.39 3.88
CA LEU A 65 28.91 21.85 3.85
C LEU A 65 30.21 22.46 3.27
N VAL A 66 30.67 21.92 2.14
CA VAL A 66 31.84 22.41 1.40
C VAL A 66 31.47 23.75 0.76
N MET A 67 31.70 24.82 1.50
CA MET A 67 31.36 26.21 1.15
C MET A 67 32.29 27.17 1.91
N PRO A 68 32.33 28.47 1.56
CA PRO A 68 33.12 29.46 2.30
C PRO A 68 32.90 29.40 3.81
N SER A 69 33.96 29.59 4.60
CA SER A 69 33.96 29.37 6.06
C SER A 69 32.88 30.17 6.80
N ALA A 70 32.60 31.40 6.37
CA ALA A 70 31.53 32.23 6.92
C ALA A 70 30.14 31.60 6.71
N LEU A 71 29.88 31.02 5.53
CA LEU A 71 28.63 30.34 5.22
C LEU A 71 28.53 29.01 5.95
N ARG A 72 29.61 28.22 5.99
CA ARG A 72 29.65 26.97 6.77
C ARG A 72 29.30 27.25 8.23
N ARG A 73 29.91 28.28 8.82
CA ARG A 73 29.63 28.71 10.21
C ARG A 73 28.16 29.09 10.38
N ARG A 74 27.59 29.89 9.47
CA ARG A 74 26.18 30.31 9.52
C ARG A 74 25.22 29.14 9.37
N SER A 75 25.49 28.21 8.45
CA SER A 75 24.74 26.97 8.27
C SER A 75 24.68 26.14 9.55
N LEU A 76 25.82 25.96 10.23
CA LEU A 76 25.87 25.24 11.51
C LEU A 76 25.09 25.95 12.62
N LEU A 77 25.10 27.29 12.67
CA LEU A 77 24.31 28.05 13.65
C LEU A 77 22.81 27.95 13.38
N LEU A 78 22.38 28.00 12.11
CA LEU A 78 20.98 27.81 11.72
C LEU A 78 20.48 26.42 12.12
N LEU A 79 21.23 25.37 11.78
CA LEU A 79 20.89 24.00 12.16
C LEU A 79 20.92 23.81 13.69
N GLN A 80 21.82 24.49 14.39
CA GLN A 80 21.83 24.48 15.86
C GLN A 80 20.59 25.15 16.45
N GLY A 81 20.19 26.33 15.96
CA GLY A 81 18.99 27.02 16.42
C GLY A 81 17.74 26.17 16.19
N LEU A 82 17.65 25.55 15.02
CA LEU A 82 16.58 24.61 14.69
C LEU A 82 16.59 23.40 15.65
N ALA A 83 17.74 22.76 15.85
CA ALA A 83 17.86 21.58 16.69
C ALA A 83 17.54 21.87 18.17
N ALA A 84 18.05 22.99 18.70
CA ALA A 84 17.79 23.39 20.08
C ALA A 84 16.31 23.70 20.31
N GLU A 85 15.67 24.38 19.35
CA GLU A 85 14.25 24.67 19.43
C GLU A 85 13.38 23.42 19.25
N ALA A 86 13.76 22.50 18.36
CA ALA A 86 13.09 21.21 18.22
C ALA A 86 13.13 20.42 19.54
N VAL A 87 14.30 20.32 20.18
CA VAL A 87 14.44 19.68 21.49
C VAL A 87 13.64 20.41 22.57
N ARG A 88 13.60 21.75 22.56
CA ARG A 88 12.78 22.54 23.48
C ARG A 88 11.28 22.25 23.35
N ARG A 89 10.82 21.93 22.13
CA ARG A 89 9.43 21.51 21.85
C ARG A 89 9.17 20.02 22.13
N GLY A 90 10.18 19.27 22.57
CA GLY A 90 10.09 17.85 22.88
C GLY A 90 10.30 16.92 21.67
N TYR A 91 10.84 17.44 20.57
CA TYR A 91 11.12 16.66 19.36
C TYR A 91 12.53 16.07 19.38
N ASP A 92 12.67 14.91 18.74
CA ASP A 92 13.95 14.26 18.55
C ASP A 92 14.71 14.88 17.38
N VAL A 93 16.02 15.05 17.54
CA VAL A 93 16.90 15.46 16.44
C VAL A 93 17.88 14.34 16.13
N ARG A 94 17.85 13.83 14.91
CA ARG A 94 18.61 12.67 14.46
C ARG A 94 19.57 13.04 13.33
N LYS A 95 20.53 12.15 13.07
CA LYS A 95 21.37 12.25 11.87
C LYS A 95 20.46 12.08 10.67
N ALA A 96 20.60 12.97 9.69
CA ALA A 96 19.79 12.88 8.50
C ALA A 96 19.99 11.56 7.77
N GLY A 97 18.87 10.90 7.43
CA GLY A 97 18.87 9.63 6.71
C GLY A 97 19.19 9.73 5.22
N SER A 98 19.19 10.95 4.64
CA SER A 98 19.45 11.17 3.21
C SER A 98 20.94 11.34 2.89
N SER A 99 21.33 10.92 1.69
CA SER A 99 22.68 11.18 1.18
C SER A 99 22.78 12.63 0.73
N PHE A 100 23.61 13.42 1.41
CA PHE A 100 23.89 14.80 1.00
C PHE A 100 24.91 14.86 -0.14
N PHE A 101 24.86 15.93 -0.94
CA PHE A 101 26.02 16.34 -1.73
C PHE A 101 27.06 17.02 -0.82
N PRO A 102 28.35 17.09 -1.22
CA PRO A 102 29.39 17.71 -0.39
C PRO A 102 29.07 19.16 0.02
N ARG A 103 28.35 19.92 -0.81
CA ARG A 103 27.97 21.32 -0.53
C ARG A 103 26.73 21.47 0.35
N GLU A 104 26.20 20.36 0.88
CA GLU A 104 24.97 20.31 1.65
C GLU A 104 25.21 19.67 3.02
N GLY A 105 24.30 19.93 3.95
CA GLY A 105 24.26 19.30 5.27
C GLY A 105 22.90 19.48 5.89
N GLY A 106 22.56 18.69 6.89
CA GLY A 106 21.23 18.73 7.48
C GLY A 106 21.06 17.82 8.69
N VAL A 107 19.89 17.91 9.29
CA VAL A 107 19.46 17.09 10.43
C VAL A 107 18.02 16.61 10.18
N ASP A 108 17.66 15.48 10.78
CA ASP A 108 16.27 15.04 10.82
C ASP A 108 15.62 15.53 12.11
N VAL A 109 14.45 16.16 11.99
CA VAL A 109 13.57 16.45 13.12
C VAL A 109 12.47 15.40 13.13
N ALA A 110 12.37 14.63 14.21
CA ALA A 110 11.39 13.58 14.35
C ALA A 110 10.24 14.01 15.28
N VAL A 111 9.02 13.96 14.74
CA VAL A 111 7.76 14.33 15.42
C VAL A 111 6.78 13.17 15.24
N ASP A 112 6.22 12.66 16.33
CA ASP A 112 5.21 11.57 16.33
C ASP A 112 5.61 10.33 15.49
N GLY A 113 6.91 10.02 15.49
CA GLY A 113 7.47 8.89 14.74
C GLY A 113 7.67 9.14 13.25
N PHE A 114 7.48 10.36 12.76
CA PHE A 114 7.81 10.78 11.40
C PHE A 114 9.09 11.61 11.41
N ALA A 115 10.05 11.29 10.54
CA ALA A 115 11.30 12.02 10.41
C ALA A 115 11.23 12.98 9.23
N TYR A 116 11.62 14.23 9.49
CA TYR A 116 11.60 15.33 8.54
C TYR A 116 13.02 15.86 8.35
N THR A 117 13.59 15.62 7.16
CA THR A 117 14.95 16.07 6.87
C THR A 117 14.97 17.55 6.53
N VAL A 118 15.71 18.33 7.32
CA VAL A 118 15.97 19.74 7.04
C VAL A 118 17.41 19.90 6.59
N THR A 119 17.60 20.37 5.36
CA THR A 119 18.90 20.56 4.74
C THR A 119 19.21 22.04 4.57
N VAL A 120 20.49 22.39 4.62
CA VAL A 120 21.03 23.71 4.32
C VAL A 120 22.08 23.60 3.24
N ARG A 121 22.04 24.53 2.28
CA ARG A 121 23.02 24.63 1.20
C ARG A 121 23.16 26.05 0.68
N GLN A 122 24.24 26.30 -0.05
CA GLN A 122 24.44 27.55 -0.77
C GLN A 122 23.48 27.64 -1.97
N GLU A 123 22.80 28.78 -2.16
CA GLU A 123 21.86 28.95 -3.27
C GLU A 123 22.58 29.08 -4.62
N PHE A 124 23.67 29.86 -4.63
CA PHE A 124 24.42 30.20 -5.84
C PHE A 124 25.92 30.01 -5.61
N PRO A 125 26.41 28.76 -5.57
CA PRO A 125 27.81 28.46 -5.30
C PRO A 125 28.81 29.06 -6.30
N ASP A 126 28.39 29.20 -7.56
CA ASP A 126 29.26 29.65 -8.65
C ASP A 126 29.05 31.14 -9.01
N SER A 127 28.31 31.88 -8.19
CA SER A 127 28.06 33.30 -8.47
C SER A 127 29.26 34.17 -8.08
N THR A 128 29.64 35.07 -8.99
CA THR A 128 30.67 36.08 -8.75
C THR A 128 30.15 37.31 -8.00
N ASP A 129 28.82 37.45 -7.86
CA ASP A 129 28.18 38.51 -7.09
C ASP A 129 28.21 38.14 -5.59
N PRO A 130 28.88 38.95 -4.74
CA PRO A 130 29.04 38.63 -3.32
C PRO A 130 27.71 38.57 -2.56
N GLU A 131 26.70 39.36 -2.94
CA GLU A 131 25.37 39.30 -2.30
C GLU A 131 24.63 38.01 -2.65
N ARG A 132 24.86 37.44 -3.83
CA ARG A 132 24.23 36.20 -4.29
C ARG A 132 24.97 34.98 -3.79
N ALA A 133 26.30 35.02 -3.79
CA ALA A 133 27.15 33.96 -3.26
C ALA A 133 26.92 33.75 -1.76
N ALA A 134 26.56 34.79 -1.01
CA ALA A 134 26.29 34.70 0.42
C ALA A 134 24.91 34.11 0.80
N ARG A 135 24.06 33.76 -0.18
CA ARG A 135 22.70 33.27 0.09
C ARG A 135 22.68 31.78 0.40
N LEU A 136 21.98 31.42 1.46
CA LEU A 136 21.67 30.06 1.82
C LEU A 136 20.21 29.73 1.47
N VAL A 137 19.95 28.43 1.39
CA VAL A 137 18.63 27.84 1.27
C VAL A 137 18.47 26.77 2.33
N LEU A 138 17.33 26.78 3.02
CA LEU A 138 16.85 25.65 3.81
C LEU A 138 15.78 24.89 3.03
N GLU A 139 15.92 23.57 2.96
CA GLU A 139 14.95 22.69 2.31
C GLU A 139 14.43 21.65 3.31
N LEU A 140 13.12 21.50 3.38
CA LEU A 140 12.42 20.48 4.15
C LEU A 140 12.01 19.37 3.20
N ALA A 141 12.77 18.27 3.19
CA ALA A 141 12.50 17.14 2.33
C ALA A 141 11.41 16.26 2.96
N HIS A 142 10.22 16.26 2.37
CA HIS A 142 9.17 15.28 2.67
C HIS A 142 8.05 15.35 1.62
N GLY A 143 7.92 14.29 0.81
CA GLY A 143 6.86 14.07 -0.19
C GLY A 143 6.82 15.08 -1.35
N LEU A 144 6.35 14.65 -2.52
CA LEU A 144 5.91 15.54 -3.61
C LEU A 144 4.60 16.21 -3.16
N THR A 145 4.69 17.22 -2.30
CA THR A 145 3.51 17.89 -1.73
C THR A 145 3.40 19.31 -2.28
N GLY A 146 2.17 19.80 -2.43
CA GLY A 146 1.91 21.22 -2.72
C GLY A 146 2.27 22.15 -1.56
N ARG A 147 2.98 21.70 -0.53
CA ARG A 147 3.31 22.46 0.70
C ARG A 147 4.67 23.15 0.61
N PRO A 148 4.86 24.29 1.31
CA PRO A 148 6.13 25.01 1.28
C PRO A 148 7.28 24.11 1.77
N GLY A 149 8.28 23.85 0.92
CA GLY A 149 9.44 23.01 1.27
C GLY A 149 10.79 23.72 1.19
N ARG A 150 10.82 25.00 0.81
CA ARG A 150 12.06 25.72 0.50
C ARG A 150 12.03 27.17 0.96
N TRP A 151 12.93 27.52 1.87
CA TRP A 151 13.13 28.87 2.40
C TRP A 151 14.50 29.37 1.97
N ARG A 152 14.60 30.66 1.62
CA ARG A 152 15.81 31.22 1.00
C ARG A 152 16.11 32.57 1.59
N ASP A 153 17.39 32.91 1.70
CA ASP A 153 17.80 34.27 2.07
C ASP A 153 17.30 35.29 1.06
N ARG A 154 16.59 36.31 1.53
CA ARG A 154 16.11 37.43 0.70
C ARG A 154 16.30 38.74 1.46
N LYS A 155 16.33 39.87 0.74
CA LYS A 155 16.42 41.20 1.36
C LYS A 155 15.28 41.52 2.32
N SER A 156 14.15 40.83 2.17
CA SER A 156 12.92 41.03 2.96
C SER A 156 12.75 40.07 4.15
N ARG A 157 13.55 39.00 4.24
CA ARG A 157 13.49 37.98 5.30
C ARG A 157 14.78 37.15 5.32
N THR A 158 15.32 36.94 6.52
CA THR A 158 16.47 36.06 6.74
C THR A 158 16.03 34.62 7.06
N LEU A 159 16.92 33.64 6.90
CA LEU A 159 16.63 32.24 7.29
C LEU A 159 16.47 32.06 8.79
N GLU A 160 17.13 32.90 9.60
CA GLU A 160 17.03 32.94 11.05
C GLU A 160 15.58 33.21 11.48
N GLU A 161 14.91 34.16 10.82
CA GLU A 161 13.48 34.46 11.01
C GLU A 161 12.56 33.38 10.44
N ALA A 162 13.08 32.47 9.60
CA ALA A 162 12.33 31.38 8.97
C ALA A 162 12.25 30.10 9.82
N LEU A 163 13.18 29.90 10.75
CA LEU A 163 13.26 28.66 11.54
C LEU A 163 11.95 28.32 12.28
N GLY A 164 11.29 29.33 12.87
CA GLY A 164 10.01 29.12 13.55
C GLY A 164 8.89 28.67 12.61
N VAL A 165 8.89 29.17 11.37
CA VAL A 165 7.92 28.75 10.34
C VAL A 165 8.25 27.34 9.83
N ILE A 166 9.53 26.99 9.72
CA ILE A 166 9.95 25.63 9.33
C ILE A 166 9.46 24.61 10.36
N LEU A 167 9.58 24.89 11.66
CA LEU A 167 9.10 23.99 12.72
C LEU A 167 7.58 23.85 12.75
N VAL A 168 6.84 24.96 12.59
CA VAL A 168 5.37 24.90 12.48
C VAL A 168 4.93 24.10 11.25
N GLU A 169 5.67 24.20 10.13
CA GLU A 169 5.40 23.39 8.94
C GLU A 169 5.70 21.90 9.18
N ILE A 170 6.76 21.56 9.92
CA ILE A 170 7.06 20.19 10.34
C ILE A 170 5.92 19.62 11.20
N GLU A 171 5.45 20.39 12.19
CA GLU A 171 4.32 20.00 13.04
C GLU A 171 3.03 19.78 12.23
N ALA A 172 2.73 20.69 11.30
CA ALA A 172 1.56 20.56 10.44
C ALA A 172 1.62 19.29 9.57
N ARG A 173 2.80 18.94 9.03
CA ARG A 173 3.00 17.70 8.27
C ARG A 173 2.85 16.46 9.16
N ALA A 174 3.37 16.50 10.39
CA ALA A 174 3.24 15.39 11.34
C ALA A 174 1.77 15.07 11.65
N VAL A 175 0.94 16.09 11.84
CA VAL A 175 -0.51 15.91 12.06
C VAL A 175 -1.19 15.28 10.84
N GLU A 176 -0.85 15.72 9.63
CA GLU A 176 -1.41 15.15 8.40
C GLU A 176 -0.99 13.70 8.16
N ASP A 177 0.28 13.38 8.40
CA ASP A 177 0.80 12.04 8.22
C ASP A 177 0.28 11.07 9.29
N ALA A 178 0.10 11.55 10.54
CA ALA A 178 -0.56 10.79 11.60
C ALA A 178 -2.01 10.44 11.22
N ARG A 179 -2.75 11.43 10.70
CA ARG A 179 -4.11 11.22 10.18
C ARG A 179 -4.12 10.23 9.02
N ARG A 180 -3.21 10.38 8.05
CA ARG A 180 -3.11 9.45 6.92
C ARG A 180 -2.82 8.03 7.38
N ARG A 181 -1.87 7.85 8.29
CA ARG A 181 -1.56 6.53 8.87
C ARG A 181 -2.77 5.92 9.57
N GLN A 182 -3.53 6.73 10.32
CA GLN A 182 -4.74 6.27 10.99
C GLN A 182 -5.83 5.87 9.97
N ASP A 183 -6.07 6.70 8.95
CA ASP A 183 -7.04 6.42 7.90
C ASP A 183 -6.64 5.16 7.10
N GLU A 184 -5.35 4.97 6.81
CA GLU A 184 -4.81 3.77 6.16
C GLU A 184 -4.97 2.51 7.02
N GLN A 185 -4.74 2.62 8.33
CA GLN A 185 -4.96 1.53 9.29
C GLN A 185 -6.44 1.14 9.37
N GLN A 186 -7.33 2.13 9.47
CA GLN A 186 -8.78 1.90 9.48
C GLN A 186 -9.25 1.26 8.17
N ALA A 187 -8.82 1.81 7.03
CA ALA A 187 -9.16 1.25 5.72
C ALA A 187 -8.62 -0.18 5.55
N SER A 188 -7.45 -0.50 6.13
CA SER A 188 -6.90 -1.87 6.10
C SER A 188 -7.72 -2.82 6.97
N ALA A 189 -8.09 -2.42 8.18
CA ALA A 189 -8.92 -3.22 9.08
C ALA A 189 -10.33 -3.46 8.51
N GLU A 190 -10.92 -2.44 7.88
CA GLU A 190 -12.20 -2.58 7.18
C GLU A 190 -12.10 -3.53 5.99
N ARG A 191 -11.00 -3.44 5.21
CA ARG A 191 -10.75 -4.38 4.10
C ARG A 191 -10.60 -5.81 4.58
N GLU A 192 -9.85 -6.03 5.66
CA GLU A 192 -9.67 -7.36 6.27
C GLU A 192 -11.01 -7.94 6.72
N THR A 193 -11.82 -7.14 7.41
CA THR A 193 -13.16 -7.57 7.87
C THR A 193 -14.05 -7.95 6.69
N ARG A 194 -14.07 -7.14 5.63
CA ARG A 194 -14.85 -7.42 4.41
C ARG A 194 -14.33 -8.64 3.66
N TRP A 195 -13.01 -8.83 3.64
CA TRP A 195 -12.38 -9.99 3.02
C TRP A 195 -12.73 -11.27 3.77
N GLN A 196 -12.64 -11.29 5.10
CA GLN A 196 -13.00 -12.45 5.91
C GLN A 196 -14.47 -12.83 5.72
N ALA A 197 -15.38 -11.85 5.75
CA ALA A 197 -16.80 -12.11 5.49
C ALA A 197 -17.04 -12.66 4.08
N ALA A 198 -16.29 -12.18 3.07
CA ALA A 198 -16.37 -12.73 1.71
C ALA A 198 -15.80 -14.16 1.62
N MET A 199 -14.74 -14.48 2.37
CA MET A 199 -14.17 -15.82 2.46
C MET A 199 -15.13 -16.81 3.10
N ASP A 200 -15.81 -16.43 4.18
CA ASP A 200 -16.77 -17.30 4.86
C ASP A 200 -17.94 -17.64 3.94
N VAL A 201 -18.53 -16.63 3.30
CA VAL A 201 -19.59 -16.84 2.29
C VAL A 201 -19.09 -17.69 1.12
N ALA A 202 -17.87 -17.46 0.63
CA ALA A 202 -17.30 -18.25 -0.47
C ALA A 202 -17.10 -19.73 -0.08
N LYS A 203 -16.64 -20.00 1.16
CA LYS A 203 -16.48 -21.36 1.67
C LYS A 203 -17.82 -22.08 1.75
N GLU A 204 -18.86 -21.43 2.28
CA GLU A 204 -20.21 -21.99 2.34
C GLU A 204 -20.75 -22.34 0.94
N GLN A 205 -20.58 -21.43 -0.03
CA GLN A 205 -21.03 -21.67 -1.40
C GLN A 205 -20.25 -22.80 -2.07
N ALA A 206 -18.94 -22.89 -1.87
CA ALA A 206 -18.12 -23.97 -2.43
C ALA A 206 -18.49 -25.33 -1.83
N VAL A 207 -18.75 -25.41 -0.53
CA VAL A 207 -19.25 -26.63 0.13
C VAL A 207 -20.62 -27.02 -0.44
N ARG A 208 -21.51 -26.03 -0.64
CA ARG A 208 -22.83 -26.27 -1.25
C ARG A 208 -22.70 -26.82 -2.67
N GLU A 209 -21.77 -26.33 -3.47
CA GLU A 209 -21.55 -26.84 -4.83
C GLU A 209 -20.96 -28.26 -4.81
N GLN A 210 -20.07 -28.59 -3.87
CA GLN A 210 -19.59 -29.96 -3.69
C GLN A 210 -20.76 -30.93 -3.41
N LEU A 211 -21.65 -30.57 -2.48
CA LEU A 211 -22.82 -31.38 -2.16
C LEU A 211 -23.79 -31.49 -3.35
N ALA A 212 -24.02 -30.38 -4.05
CA ALA A 212 -24.87 -30.37 -5.24
C ALA A 212 -24.31 -31.25 -6.35
N GLN A 213 -22.98 -31.29 -6.52
CA GLN A 213 -22.33 -32.15 -7.50
C GLN A 213 -22.55 -33.63 -7.19
N VAL A 214 -22.34 -34.05 -5.93
CA VAL A 214 -22.61 -35.43 -5.51
C VAL A 214 -24.08 -35.80 -5.75
N LEU A 215 -25.01 -34.91 -5.38
CA LEU A 215 -26.43 -35.14 -5.60
C LEU A 215 -26.80 -35.29 -7.09
N ARG A 216 -26.18 -34.49 -7.96
CA ARG A 216 -26.40 -34.60 -9.42
C ARG A 216 -25.85 -35.91 -9.97
N GLU A 217 -24.69 -36.36 -9.48
CA GLU A 217 -24.10 -37.64 -9.86
C GLU A 217 -24.99 -38.82 -9.42
N GLU A 218 -25.44 -38.83 -8.17
CA GLU A 218 -26.39 -39.83 -7.68
C GLU A 218 -27.69 -39.84 -8.48
N ALA A 219 -28.29 -38.68 -8.73
CA ALA A 219 -29.50 -38.58 -9.54
C ALA A 219 -29.30 -39.13 -10.96
N GLY A 220 -28.14 -38.89 -11.57
CA GLY A 220 -27.76 -39.44 -12.87
C GLY A 220 -27.61 -40.97 -12.83
N CYS A 221 -26.93 -41.51 -11.82
CA CYS A 221 -26.80 -42.95 -11.61
C CYS A 221 -28.16 -43.63 -11.40
N TRP A 222 -29.04 -43.03 -10.60
CA TRP A 222 -30.40 -43.51 -10.38
C TRP A 222 -31.23 -43.51 -11.67
N GLN A 223 -31.19 -42.42 -12.44
CA GLN A 223 -31.90 -42.36 -13.72
C GLN A 223 -31.37 -43.40 -14.71
N GLY A 224 -30.05 -43.59 -14.78
CA GLY A 224 -29.42 -44.63 -15.59
C GLY A 224 -29.85 -46.04 -15.18
N ALA A 225 -29.88 -46.32 -13.87
CA ALA A 225 -30.36 -47.58 -13.33
C ALA A 225 -31.83 -47.84 -13.72
N ALA A 226 -32.70 -46.83 -13.58
CA ALA A 226 -34.12 -46.96 -13.94
C ALA A 226 -34.33 -47.29 -15.43
N VAL A 227 -33.60 -46.62 -16.33
CA VAL A 227 -33.66 -46.90 -17.78
C VAL A 227 -33.17 -48.32 -18.09
N LEU A 228 -32.07 -48.75 -17.48
CA LEU A 228 -31.53 -50.09 -17.69
C LEU A 228 -32.41 -51.17 -17.07
N SER A 229 -33.07 -50.92 -15.93
CA SER A 229 -34.11 -51.80 -15.38
C SER A 229 -35.27 -51.98 -16.36
N ALA A 230 -35.73 -50.88 -16.98
CA ALA A 230 -36.79 -50.94 -17.99
C ALA A 230 -36.37 -51.76 -19.22
N TYR A 231 -35.13 -51.59 -19.68
CA TYR A 231 -34.56 -52.43 -20.74
C TYR A 231 -34.50 -53.91 -20.33
N CYS A 232 -34.06 -54.23 -19.10
CA CYS A 232 -34.03 -55.60 -18.60
C CYS A 232 -35.43 -56.23 -18.57
N MET A 233 -36.45 -55.48 -18.13
CA MET A 233 -37.85 -55.95 -18.16
C MET A 233 -38.36 -56.18 -19.59
N ALA A 234 -38.00 -55.31 -20.54
CA ALA A 234 -38.37 -55.48 -21.94
C ALA A 234 -37.66 -56.70 -22.58
N LEU A 235 -36.38 -56.90 -22.27
CA LEU A 235 -35.59 -58.04 -22.75
C LEU A 235 -36.13 -59.36 -22.19
N GLU A 236 -36.47 -59.41 -20.90
CA GLU A 236 -37.09 -60.59 -20.29
C GLU A 236 -38.41 -60.96 -20.96
N ARG A 237 -39.28 -59.96 -21.22
CA ARG A 237 -40.53 -60.17 -21.96
C ARG A 237 -40.27 -60.73 -23.35
N ARG A 238 -39.28 -60.18 -24.06
CA ARG A 238 -38.90 -60.61 -25.41
C ARG A 238 -38.37 -62.05 -25.44
N ILE A 239 -37.56 -62.44 -24.45
CA ILE A 239 -37.12 -63.83 -24.28
C ILE A 239 -38.33 -64.75 -24.05
N GLY A 240 -39.29 -64.32 -23.24
CA GLY A 240 -40.54 -65.06 -23.01
C GLY A 240 -41.41 -65.24 -24.26
N GLU A 241 -41.54 -64.20 -25.10
CA GLU A 241 -42.28 -64.23 -26.37
C GLU A 241 -41.65 -65.18 -27.40
N LEU A 242 -40.32 -65.27 -27.43
CA LEU A 242 -39.56 -66.08 -28.39
C LEU A 242 -39.35 -67.53 -27.93
N ASN A 243 -39.84 -67.88 -26.74
CA ASN A 243 -39.68 -69.20 -26.14
C ASN A 243 -40.37 -70.26 -27.01
N GLY A 244 -39.61 -71.23 -27.52
CA GLY A 244 -40.11 -72.27 -28.44
C GLY A 244 -40.19 -71.85 -29.92
N ALA A 245 -39.83 -70.62 -30.29
CA ALA A 245 -39.82 -70.13 -31.67
C ALA A 245 -38.40 -69.92 -32.26
N VAL A 246 -37.37 -69.96 -31.41
CA VAL A 246 -35.96 -69.69 -31.76
C VAL A 246 -35.06 -70.76 -31.14
N ASP A 247 -33.82 -70.88 -31.64
CA ASP A 247 -32.80 -71.78 -31.08
C ASP A 247 -32.56 -71.54 -29.59
N GLU A 248 -32.61 -72.62 -28.81
CA GLU A 248 -32.53 -72.59 -27.34
C GLU A 248 -31.14 -72.12 -26.86
N SER A 249 -30.07 -72.37 -27.63
CA SER A 249 -28.72 -71.86 -27.33
C SER A 249 -28.66 -70.32 -27.37
N ALA A 250 -29.37 -69.70 -28.33
CA ALA A 250 -29.48 -68.25 -28.43
C ALA A 250 -30.30 -67.66 -27.27
N LEU A 251 -31.39 -68.32 -26.87
CA LEU A 251 -32.19 -67.92 -25.70
C LEU A 251 -31.39 -68.04 -24.40
N ASP A 252 -30.58 -69.07 -24.24
CA ASP A 252 -29.72 -69.26 -23.06
C ASP A 252 -28.63 -68.19 -22.94
N SER A 253 -27.99 -67.81 -24.07
CA SER A 253 -27.05 -66.69 -24.12
C SER A 253 -27.71 -65.36 -23.72
N ALA A 254 -28.94 -65.11 -24.19
CA ALA A 254 -29.70 -63.93 -23.83
C ALA A 254 -30.09 -63.89 -22.34
N ARG A 255 -30.43 -65.04 -21.74
CA ARG A 255 -30.70 -65.16 -20.29
C ARG A 255 -29.45 -64.83 -19.46
N ARG A 256 -28.28 -65.32 -19.85
CA ARG A 256 -27.00 -64.99 -19.19
C ARG A 256 -26.68 -63.49 -19.27
N TRP A 257 -26.92 -62.87 -20.42
CA TRP A 257 -26.78 -61.42 -20.57
C TRP A 257 -27.74 -60.64 -19.67
N LEU A 258 -29.01 -61.06 -19.60
CA LEU A 258 -30.01 -60.43 -18.73
C LEU A 258 -29.62 -60.51 -17.26
N GLU A 259 -29.10 -61.65 -16.81
CA GLU A 259 -28.65 -61.82 -15.42
C GLU A 259 -27.46 -60.92 -15.09
N TRP A 260 -26.47 -60.85 -15.99
CA TRP A 260 -25.36 -59.92 -15.86
C TRP A 260 -25.83 -58.46 -15.82
N ALA A 261 -26.75 -58.07 -16.72
CA ALA A 261 -27.28 -56.72 -16.80
C ALA A 261 -28.03 -56.32 -15.51
N ARG A 262 -28.82 -57.23 -14.93
CA ARG A 262 -29.47 -57.02 -13.63
C ARG A 262 -28.46 -56.85 -12.49
N GLY A 263 -27.36 -57.60 -12.52
CA GLY A 263 -26.24 -57.43 -11.60
C GLY A 263 -25.62 -56.04 -11.71
N TYR A 264 -25.33 -55.59 -12.93
CA TYR A 264 -24.77 -54.29 -13.21
C TYR A 264 -25.70 -53.14 -12.77
N VAL A 265 -26.99 -53.21 -13.07
CA VAL A 265 -27.99 -52.22 -12.64
C VAL A 265 -27.98 -52.05 -11.12
N ARG A 266 -27.95 -53.15 -10.36
CA ARG A 266 -27.86 -53.08 -8.89
C ARG A 266 -26.57 -52.44 -8.39
N SER A 267 -25.46 -52.58 -9.11
CA SER A 267 -24.18 -51.97 -8.69
C SER A 267 -24.10 -50.47 -8.95
N ILE A 268 -24.87 -49.94 -9.91
CA ILE A 268 -24.89 -48.51 -10.24
C ILE A 268 -26.04 -47.77 -9.57
N ASP A 269 -27.07 -48.47 -9.08
CA ASP A 269 -28.21 -47.86 -8.41
C ASP A 269 -27.78 -47.29 -7.04
N PRO A 270 -27.78 -45.96 -6.86
CA PRO A 270 -27.40 -45.34 -5.59
C PRO A 270 -28.40 -45.66 -4.47
N LEU A 271 -29.62 -46.10 -4.79
CA LEU A 271 -30.64 -46.48 -3.80
C LEU A 271 -30.59 -47.96 -3.41
N SER A 272 -29.61 -48.71 -3.93
CA SER A 272 -29.34 -50.09 -3.49
C SER A 272 -28.90 -50.15 -2.01
N ARG A 273 -28.41 -49.03 -1.46
CA ARG A 273 -28.21 -48.77 -0.03
C ARG A 273 -28.75 -47.37 0.28
N LEU A 274 -29.15 -47.12 1.53
CA LEU A 274 -29.66 -45.80 1.91
C LEU A 274 -28.51 -44.76 1.83
N PRO A 275 -28.64 -43.67 1.07
CA PRO A 275 -27.60 -42.65 1.00
C PRO A 275 -27.43 -41.92 2.32
N GLU A 276 -26.18 -41.61 2.69
CA GLU A 276 -25.83 -40.77 3.83
C GLU A 276 -25.35 -39.39 3.36
N MET A 277 -25.26 -38.42 4.28
CA MET A 277 -24.72 -37.11 3.95
C MET A 277 -23.26 -37.23 3.47
N PRO A 278 -22.91 -36.76 2.26
CA PRO A 278 -21.54 -36.87 1.76
C PRO A 278 -20.54 -36.10 2.64
N HIS A 279 -19.37 -36.69 2.87
CA HIS A 279 -18.28 -35.99 3.54
C HIS A 279 -17.72 -34.89 2.62
N THR A 280 -17.80 -33.65 3.07
CA THR A 280 -17.22 -32.51 2.35
C THR A 280 -15.77 -32.30 2.77
N ARG A 281 -14.99 -31.75 1.84
CA ARG A 281 -13.59 -31.39 2.10
C ARG A 281 -13.46 -29.87 2.18
N GLU A 282 -12.38 -29.40 2.81
CA GLU A 282 -12.10 -27.98 2.81
C GLU A 282 -11.92 -27.48 1.35
N PRO A 283 -12.65 -26.42 0.93
CA PRO A 283 -12.56 -25.90 -0.42
C PRO A 283 -11.14 -25.38 -0.73
N LYS A 284 -10.65 -25.70 -1.92
CA LYS A 284 -9.35 -25.18 -2.39
C LYS A 284 -9.50 -23.71 -2.80
N PRO A 285 -8.42 -22.89 -2.77
CA PRO A 285 -8.47 -21.50 -3.22
C PRO A 285 -9.09 -21.30 -4.61
N GLU A 286 -8.85 -22.22 -5.54
CA GLU A 286 -9.40 -22.20 -6.90
C GLU A 286 -10.93 -22.36 -6.93
N GLU A 287 -11.51 -23.08 -5.97
CA GLU A 287 -12.95 -23.31 -5.85
C GLU A 287 -13.67 -22.14 -5.17
N LEU A 288 -12.93 -21.33 -4.43
CA LEU A 288 -13.44 -20.11 -3.80
C LEU A 288 -13.51 -18.94 -4.79
N LYS A 289 -12.59 -18.89 -5.76
CA LYS A 289 -12.49 -17.77 -6.74
C LYS A 289 -13.81 -17.36 -7.39
N PRO A 290 -14.70 -18.28 -7.86
CA PRO A 290 -15.98 -17.90 -8.44
C PRO A 290 -16.89 -17.12 -7.49
N TYR A 291 -16.78 -17.37 -6.18
CA TYR A 291 -17.65 -16.80 -5.16
C TYR A 291 -17.06 -15.55 -4.48
N LEU A 292 -15.76 -15.28 -4.66
CA LEU A 292 -15.04 -14.17 -4.04
C LEU A 292 -15.26 -12.80 -4.72
N LYS A 293 -16.02 -12.71 -5.83
CA LYS A 293 -16.44 -11.43 -6.46
C LYS A 293 -15.32 -10.38 -6.62
N GLY A 294 -14.12 -10.82 -7.01
CA GLY A 294 -12.93 -9.97 -7.23
C GLY A 294 -11.97 -9.85 -6.03
N TRP A 295 -12.29 -10.43 -4.87
CA TRP A 295 -11.35 -10.60 -3.77
C TRP A 295 -10.34 -11.71 -4.07
N SER A 296 -9.11 -11.55 -3.58
CA SER A 296 -8.09 -12.61 -3.63
C SER A 296 -8.35 -13.66 -2.55
N PRO A 297 -8.15 -14.96 -2.83
CA PRO A 297 -8.23 -16.00 -1.79
C PRO A 297 -7.02 -15.99 -0.84
N TYR A 298 -5.98 -15.20 -1.12
CA TYR A 298 -4.72 -15.16 -0.36
C TYR A 298 -4.56 -13.93 0.53
N GLY A 299 -5.50 -12.98 0.48
CA GLY A 299 -5.46 -11.79 1.33
C GLY A 299 -6.45 -10.70 0.92
N PRO A 300 -6.53 -9.60 1.69
CA PRO A 300 -7.50 -8.52 1.54
C PRO A 300 -7.24 -7.60 0.33
N GLU A 301 -6.40 -8.03 -0.62
CA GLU A 301 -6.19 -7.33 -1.87
C GLU A 301 -7.27 -7.73 -2.86
N ARG A 302 -8.01 -6.74 -3.39
CA ARG A 302 -8.78 -6.96 -4.61
C ARG A 302 -7.80 -7.11 -5.76
N ARG A 303 -7.93 -8.19 -6.53
CA ARG A 303 -7.30 -8.20 -7.85
C ARG A 303 -7.93 -7.06 -8.64
N ALA A 304 -7.15 -6.04 -8.96
CA ALA A 304 -7.52 -5.08 -9.98
C ALA A 304 -7.80 -5.90 -11.26
N GLY A 305 -9.05 -5.93 -11.68
CA GLY A 305 -9.44 -6.59 -12.92
C GLY A 305 -8.63 -5.97 -14.07
N ARG A 306 -8.03 -6.83 -14.90
CA ARG A 306 -7.68 -6.45 -16.27
C ARG A 306 -8.94 -6.30 -17.08
#